data_AF-A0AA43RNA1-F1
#
_entry.id   AF-A0AA43RNA1-F1
#
_cell.length_a   1.000
_cell.length_b   1.000
_cell.length_c   1.000
_cell.angle_alpha   90.00
_cell.angle_beta   90.00
_cell.angle_gamma   90.00
#
_symmetry.space_group_name_H-M   'P 1'
#
loop_
_entity.id
_entity.type
_entity.pdbx_description
1 polymer ?
#
loop_
_entity_poly.entity_id
_entity_poly.type
_entity_poly.pdbx_seq_one_letter_code
_entity_poly.pdbx_strand_id
1 'polypeptide(L)' 'ITYMDTLSALNTDGVEPLVHLSGRVNVLREDEPGETLGSDEALCNACETADGCFSVPKTVE' A
#
# COMPACT_ATOMS: atom_id res chain seq x y z
N ILE A 1 24.25 -1.80 7.22
CA ILE A 1 23.59 -1.53 8.51
C ILE A 1 24.41 -0.55 9.34
N THR A 2 25.74 -0.69 9.39
CA THR A 2 26.69 0.10 10.20
C THR A 2 26.58 1.63 10.14
N TYR A 3 26.11 2.20 9.03
CA TYR A 3 25.91 3.65 8.92
C TYR A 3 24.68 4.15 9.69
N MET A 4 23.65 3.32 9.85
CA MET A 4 22.41 3.66 10.54
C MET A 4 22.57 3.69 12.07
N ASP A 5 23.58 3.00 12.60
CA ASP A 5 23.91 2.99 14.04
C ASP A 5 24.29 4.39 14.57
N THR A 6 24.63 5.32 13.68
CA THR A 6 24.87 6.73 14.02
C THR A 6 23.64 7.41 14.65
N LEU A 7 22.42 6.95 14.32
CA LEU A 7 21.17 7.48 14.86
C LEU A 7 20.96 7.09 16.34
N SER A 8 21.55 5.98 16.79
CA SER A 8 21.46 5.52 18.19
C SER A 8 22.20 6.41 19.18
N ALA A 9 23.02 7.35 18.71
CA ALA A 9 23.68 8.34 19.56
C ALA A 9 22.71 9.43 20.08
N LEU A 10 21.50 9.52 19.52
CA LEU A 10 20.48 10.49 19.91
C LEU A 10 19.51 9.85 20.91
N ASN A 11 19.27 10.51 22.04
CA ASN A 11 18.24 10.11 22.99
C ASN A 11 16.85 10.55 22.49
N THR A 12 15.98 9.60 22.19
CA THR A 12 14.60 9.83 21.77
C THR A 12 13.57 9.39 22.83
N ASP A 13 13.99 9.18 24.08
CA ASP A 13 13.11 8.80 25.17
C ASP A 13 12.01 9.84 25.37
N GLY A 14 10.75 9.41 25.33
CA GLY A 14 9.59 10.28 25.47
C GLY A 14 9.27 11.16 24.26
N VAL A 15 10.00 11.01 23.14
CA VAL A 15 9.67 11.68 21.88
C VAL A 15 8.70 10.80 21.09
N GLU A 16 7.49 11.29 20.83
CA GLU A 16 6.56 10.57 19.98
C GLU A 16 7.07 10.48 18.54
N PRO A 17 7.04 9.28 17.92
CA PRO A 17 7.44 9.13 16.53
C PRO A 17 6.57 9.96 15.58
N LEU A 18 7.20 10.60 14.61
CA LEU A 18 6.49 11.30 13.55
C LEU A 18 5.94 10.29 12.53
N VAL A 19 4.63 10.02 12.58
CA VAL A 19 3.97 9.08 11.66
C VAL A 19 3.59 9.77 10.34
N HIS A 20 3.05 10.99 10.42
CA HIS A 20 2.65 11.80 9.28
C HIS A 20 2.99 13.27 9.52
N LEU A 21 3.45 13.97 8.48
CA LEU A 21 3.78 15.40 8.55
C LEU A 21 2.55 16.29 8.82
N SER A 22 1.37 15.81 8.48
CA SER A 22 0.10 16.52 8.65
C SER A 22 -0.73 15.90 9.76
N GLY A 23 -1.36 16.71 10.61
CA GLY A 23 -2.23 16.28 11.71
C GLY A 23 -3.59 15.75 11.26
N ARG A 24 -3.63 14.93 10.21
CA ARG A 24 -4.87 14.40 9.64
C ARG A 24 -5.59 13.55 10.67
N VAL A 25 -6.81 13.96 10.99
CA VAL A 25 -7.80 13.17 11.71
C VAL A 25 -8.61 12.34 10.72
N ASN A 26 -9.17 11.20 11.18
CA ASN A 26 -9.89 10.20 10.38
C ASN A 26 -10.64 10.77 9.17
N VAL A 27 -10.04 10.61 7.98
CA VAL A 27 -10.64 11.01 6.70
C VAL A 27 -11.41 9.81 6.17
N LEU A 28 -12.72 9.81 6.40
CA LEU A 28 -13.62 8.75 5.94
C LEU A 28 -14.08 9.02 4.50
N ARG A 29 -14.38 7.95 3.77
CA ARG A 29 -14.99 7.99 2.44
C ARG A 29 -16.50 7.81 2.60
N GLU A 30 -17.29 8.59 1.86
CA GLU A 30 -18.73 8.40 1.75
C GLU A 30 -19.07 7.03 1.14
N ASP A 31 -20.18 6.43 1.56
CA ASP A 31 -20.60 5.10 1.09
C ASP A 31 -21.36 5.17 -0.23
N GLU A 32 -20.70 5.71 -1.26
CA GLU A 32 -21.26 5.85 -2.61
C GLU A 32 -20.38 5.10 -3.64
N PRO A 33 -20.98 4.50 -4.68
CA PRO A 33 -20.22 3.92 -5.79
C PRO A 33 -19.44 5.00 -6.55
N GLY A 34 -18.15 4.74 -6.81
CA GLY A 34 -17.32 5.58 -7.66
C GLY A 34 -17.24 5.06 -9.10
N GLU A 35 -16.54 5.80 -9.96
CA GLU A 35 -16.17 5.32 -11.29
C GLU A 35 -15.25 4.10 -11.18
N THR A 36 -15.46 3.11 -12.04
CA THR A 36 -14.68 1.86 -12.06
C THR A 36 -13.95 1.73 -13.38
N LEU A 37 -12.79 1.07 -13.34
CA LEU A 37 -12.02 0.75 -14.55
C LEU A 37 -12.75 -0.33 -15.36
N GLY A 38 -12.64 -0.24 -16.69
CA GLY A 38 -13.09 -1.32 -17.58
C GLY A 38 -12.21 -2.57 -17.45
N SER A 39 -12.75 -3.74 -17.82
CA SER A 39 -12.01 -5.01 -17.75
C SER A 39 -10.69 -4.98 -18.52
N ASP A 40 -10.68 -4.39 -19.71
CA ASP A 40 -9.47 -4.28 -20.55
C ASP A 40 -8.40 -3.38 -19.91
N GLU A 41 -8.82 -2.25 -19.32
CA GLU A 41 -7.92 -1.33 -18.62
C GLU A 41 -7.35 -1.96 -17.34
N ALA A 42 -8.19 -2.69 -16.60
CA ALA A 42 -7.77 -3.40 -15.40
C ALA A 42 -6.73 -4.50 -15.69
N LEU A 43 -6.83 -5.15 -16.85
CA LEU A 43 -5.99 -6.28 -17.25
C LEU A 43 -4.77 -5.89 -18.08
N CYS A 44 -4.64 -4.63 -18.52
CA CYS A 44 -3.62 -4.22 -19.49
C CYS A 44 -2.17 -4.48 -19.03
N ASN A 45 -1.93 -4.53 -17.72
CA ASN A 45 -0.62 -4.78 -17.12
C ASN A 45 -0.51 -6.17 -16.46
N ALA A 46 -1.49 -7.04 -16.65
CA ALA A 46 -1.44 -8.39 -16.12
C ALA A 46 -0.35 -9.21 -16.81
N CYS A 47 0.44 -9.97 -16.04
CA CYS A 47 1.47 -10.84 -16.58
C CYS A 47 0.88 -11.95 -17.47
N GLU A 48 -0.26 -12.50 -17.07
CA GLU A 48 -1.03 -13.48 -17.85
C GLU A 48 -2.51 -13.28 -17.54
N THR A 49 -3.34 -13.40 -18.56
CA THR A 49 -4.79 -13.29 -18.46
C THR A 49 -5.45 -14.53 -19.04
N ALA A 50 -6.55 -14.96 -18.44
CA ALA A 50 -7.38 -16.05 -18.93
C ALA A 50 -8.85 -15.66 -18.73
N ASP A 51 -9.64 -15.68 -19.79
CA ASP A 51 -11.10 -15.41 -19.76
C ASP A 51 -11.51 -14.14 -18.99
N GLY A 52 -10.77 -13.05 -19.16
CA GLY A 52 -11.03 -11.77 -18.46
C GLY A 52 -10.64 -11.77 -16.99
N CYS A 53 -9.84 -12.75 -16.54
CA CYS A 53 -9.34 -12.87 -15.18
C CYS A 53 -7.80 -12.83 -15.15
N PHE A 54 -7.26 -12.47 -13.99
CA PHE A 54 -5.82 -12.61 -13.71
C PHE A 54 -5.48 -14.09 -13.53
N SER A 55 -4.54 -14.61 -14.32
CA SER A 55 -4.03 -15.98 -14.17
C SER A 55 -3.02 -16.03 -13.03
N VAL A 56 -3.18 -17.00 -12.12
CA VAL A 56 -2.24 -17.27 -11.03
C VAL A 56 -1.96 -18.77 -10.94
N PRO A 57 -0.76 -19.17 -10.48
CA PRO A 57 -0.47 -20.58 -10.22
C PRO A 57 -1.45 -21.16 -9.20
N LYS A 58 -1.93 -22.39 -9.46
CA LYS A 58 -2.79 -23.09 -8.49
C LYS A 58 -2.02 -23.30 -7.19
N THR A 59 -2.65 -22.97 -6.07
CA THR A 59 -2.14 -23.27 -4.73
C THR A 59 -1.94 -24.78 -4.58
N VAL A 60 -0.82 -25.17 -3.99
CA VAL A 60 -0.52 -26.55 -3.57
C VAL A 60 -1.12 -26.79 -2.18
N GLU A 61 -1.79 -27.94 -1.97
CA GLU A 61 -2.17 -28.44 -0.63
C GLU A 61 -0.96 -28.98 0.14
#